data_AF-A0A4Q7ZS07-F1
#
_entry.id   AF-A0A4Q7ZS07-F1
#
_cell.length_a   1.000
_cell.length_b   1.000
_cell.length_c   1.000
_cell.angle_alpha   90.00
_cell.angle_beta   90.00
_cell.angle_gamma   90.00
#
_symmetry.space_group_name_H-M   'P 1'
#
loop_
_entity.id
_entity.type
_entity.pdbx_description
1 polymer ?
#
loop_
_entity_poly.entity_id
_entity_poly.type
_entity_poly.pdbx_seq_one_letter_code
_entity_poly.pdbx_strand_id
1 'polypeptide(L)'
;MTRPYSDSDRAQAGEMSVGELIGNISDDLSRLFRQEVELAKAEVKQEATKAGKAAGMLGGAGFAAYLAVVLLSFALVFALANVMDAGWAALIVAVIWAVIGAVLYTVGRKQLATVDPMPRRTVDTIKEDAQWLKNPTG
;
A
#
# COMPACT_ATOMS: atom_id res chain seq x y z
N MET A 1 -11.56 -0.59 61.15
CA MET A 1 -10.35 0.22 61.39
C MET A 1 -10.18 1.20 60.24
N THR A 2 -10.67 2.42 60.38
CA THR A 2 -10.53 3.52 59.42
C THR A 2 -9.26 4.30 59.78
N ARG A 3 -8.23 4.25 58.93
CA ARG A 3 -7.00 5.03 59.15
C ARG A 3 -7.34 6.53 59.06
N PRO A 4 -6.94 7.36 60.04
CA PRO A 4 -7.05 8.79 59.93
C PRO A 4 -6.09 9.27 58.83
N TYR A 5 -6.63 10.01 57.85
CA TYR A 5 -5.85 10.74 56.85
C TYR A 5 -5.02 11.78 57.61
N SER A 6 -3.69 11.62 57.65
CA SER A 6 -2.80 12.51 58.39
C SER A 6 -2.81 13.91 57.77
N ASP A 7 -2.90 14.96 58.59
CA ASP A 7 -2.84 16.36 58.14
C ASP A 7 -1.56 16.71 57.35
N SER A 8 -0.54 15.84 57.38
CA SER A 8 0.66 15.93 56.54
C SER A 8 0.38 15.79 55.04
N ASP A 9 -0.63 15.02 54.65
CA ASP A 9 -0.99 14.80 53.24
C ASP A 9 -1.73 16.03 52.65
N ARG A 10 -2.42 16.80 53.51
CA ARG A 10 -3.07 18.06 53.13
C ARG A 10 -2.07 19.21 52.99
N ALA A 11 -0.99 19.20 53.77
CA ALA A 11 0.09 20.18 53.65
C ALA A 11 0.89 20.00 52.35
N GLN A 12 1.12 18.75 51.91
CA GLN A 12 1.82 18.46 50.65
C GLN A 12 0.99 18.81 49.40
N ALA A 13 -0.33 18.67 49.46
CA ALA A 13 -1.23 19.08 48.37
C ALA A 13 -1.37 20.61 48.23
N GLY A 14 -1.04 21.38 49.27
CA GLY A 14 -1.14 22.85 49.30
C GLY A 14 0.08 23.59 48.75
N GLU A 15 1.19 22.90 48.47
CA GLU A 15 2.46 23.51 48.02
C GLU A 15 2.84 23.17 46.58
N MET A 16 2.02 22.41 45.84
CA MET A 16 2.22 22.25 44.40
C MET A 16 1.90 23.57 43.69
N SER A 17 2.95 24.25 43.25
CA SER A 17 2.86 25.45 42.43
C SER A 17 2.03 25.21 41.18
N VAL A 18 1.23 26.20 40.75
CA VAL A 18 0.51 26.17 39.46
C VAL A 18 1.46 25.88 38.29
N GLY A 19 2.73 26.30 38.40
CA GLY A 19 3.77 25.99 37.41
C GLY A 19 4.16 24.51 37.37
N GLU A 20 4.09 23.79 38.49
CA GLU A 20 4.40 22.36 38.58
C GLU A 20 3.26 21.50 38.02
N LEU A 21 2.01 21.91 38.24
CA LEU A 21 0.83 21.29 37.63
C LEU A 21 0.81 21.43 36.10
N ILE A 22 1.13 22.62 35.57
CA ILE A 22 1.23 22.85 34.12
C ILE A 22 2.41 22.06 33.52
N GLY A 23 3.53 21.95 34.24
CA GLY A 23 4.66 21.11 33.86
C GLY A 23 4.27 19.64 33.71
N ASN A 24 3.58 19.08 34.70
CA ASN A 24 3.13 17.68 34.69
C ASN A 24 2.13 17.40 33.55
N ILE A 25 1.17 18.30 33.29
CA ILE A 25 0.22 18.15 32.19
C ILE A 25 0.93 18.19 30.83
N SER A 26 1.92 19.08 30.66
CA SER A 26 2.72 19.19 29.44
C SER A 26 3.56 17.93 29.18
N ASP A 27 4.08 17.33 30.25
CA ASP A 27 4.81 16.07 30.21
C ASP A 27 3.90 14.90 29.82
N ASP A 28 2.70 14.84 30.40
CA ASP A 28 1.72 13.79 30.08
C ASP A 28 1.18 13.91 28.65
N LEU A 29 0.93 15.12 28.16
CA LEU A 29 0.60 15.38 26.76
C LEU A 29 1.74 14.96 25.82
N SER A 30 2.99 15.28 26.19
CA SER A 30 4.18 14.87 25.43
C SER A 30 4.34 13.35 25.39
N ARG A 31 3.96 12.65 26.47
CA ARG A 31 3.95 11.18 26.53
C ARG A 31 2.85 10.59 25.64
N LEU A 32 1.63 11.13 25.70
CA LEU A 32 0.52 10.70 24.83
C LEU A 32 0.85 10.88 23.36
N PHE A 33 1.40 12.03 22.98
CA PHE A 33 1.79 12.28 21.59
C PHE A 33 2.84 11.29 21.10
N ARG A 34 3.87 11.00 21.92
CA ARG A 34 4.86 9.97 21.59
C ARG A 34 4.20 8.59 21.45
N GLN A 35 3.24 8.24 22.30
CA GLN A 35 2.52 6.97 22.23
C GLN A 35 1.69 6.85 20.96
N GLU A 36 0.96 7.89 20.55
CA GLU A 36 0.22 7.89 19.29
C GLU A 36 1.16 7.74 18.09
N VAL A 37 2.30 8.42 18.11
CA VAL A 37 3.33 8.26 17.05
C VAL A 37 3.88 6.84 17.03
N GLU A 38 4.19 6.24 18.18
CA GLU A 38 4.68 4.85 18.24
C GLU A 38 3.60 3.84 17.82
N LEU A 39 2.34 4.08 18.17
CA LEU A 39 1.20 3.27 17.73
C LEU A 39 1.01 3.35 16.21
N ALA A 40 1.00 4.57 15.66
CA ALA A 40 0.89 4.79 14.22
C ALA A 40 2.04 4.13 13.46
N LYS A 41 3.28 4.22 13.98
CA LYS A 41 4.44 3.49 13.44
C LYS A 41 4.23 1.98 13.47
N ALA A 42 3.71 1.45 14.58
CA ALA A 42 3.46 0.02 14.73
C ALA A 42 2.39 -0.47 13.73
N GLU A 43 1.31 0.28 13.57
CA GLU A 43 0.24 -0.03 12.61
C GLU A 43 0.74 0.03 11.17
N VAL A 44 1.45 1.10 10.79
CA VAL A 44 2.08 1.21 9.47
C VAL A 44 3.05 0.07 9.21
N LYS A 45 3.87 -0.32 10.19
CA LYS A 45 4.79 -1.46 10.05
C LYS A 45 4.04 -2.78 9.86
N GLN A 46 2.94 -2.98 10.60
CA GLN A 46 2.12 -4.18 10.48
C GLN A 46 1.46 -4.26 9.11
N GLU A 47 0.87 -3.17 8.62
CA GLU A 47 0.26 -3.09 7.30
C GLU A 47 1.29 -3.23 6.18
N ALA A 48 2.45 -2.58 6.28
CA ALA A 48 3.55 -2.72 5.33
C ALA A 48 4.04 -4.19 5.26
N THR A 49 4.10 -4.89 6.39
CA THR A 49 4.48 -6.31 6.43
C THR A 49 3.44 -7.19 5.74
N LYS A 50 2.14 -6.95 5.99
CA LYS A 50 1.06 -7.68 5.32
C LYS A 50 1.09 -7.44 3.82
N ALA A 51 1.18 -6.18 3.40
CA ALA A 51 1.28 -5.78 1.99
C ALA A 51 2.52 -6.40 1.33
N GLY A 52 3.68 -6.37 1.99
CA GLY A 52 4.92 -6.98 1.50
C GLY A 52 4.80 -8.50 1.32
N LYS A 53 4.18 -9.21 2.27
CA LYS A 53 3.89 -10.64 2.13
C LYS A 53 2.94 -10.92 0.98
N ALA A 54 1.86 -10.15 0.85
CA ALA A 54 0.90 -10.29 -0.24
C ALA A 54 1.55 -10.05 -1.60
N ALA A 55 2.33 -8.97 -1.73
CA ALA A 55 3.10 -8.67 -2.94
C ALA A 55 4.12 -9.78 -3.26
N GLY A 56 4.80 -10.31 -2.25
CA GLY A 56 5.72 -11.45 -2.40
C GLY A 56 5.01 -12.72 -2.89
N MET A 57 3.86 -13.06 -2.31
CA MET A 57 3.05 -14.21 -2.74
C MET A 57 2.51 -14.04 -4.15
N LEU A 58 1.97 -12.86 -4.50
CA LEU A 58 1.48 -12.57 -5.84
C LEU A 58 2.60 -12.56 -6.88
N GLY A 59 3.76 -12.00 -6.53
CA GLY A 59 4.96 -12.04 -7.38
C GLY A 59 5.44 -13.48 -7.61
N GLY A 60 5.51 -14.28 -6.54
CA GLY A 60 5.84 -15.70 -6.62
C GLY A 60 4.84 -16.51 -7.44
N ALA A 61 3.55 -16.28 -7.26
CA ALA A 61 2.49 -16.92 -8.05
C ALA A 61 2.58 -16.54 -9.54
N GLY A 62 2.83 -15.27 -9.86
CA GLY A 62 3.04 -14.82 -11.23
C GLY A 62 4.26 -15.48 -11.88
N PHE A 63 5.38 -15.57 -11.15
CA PHE A 63 6.58 -16.26 -11.63
C PHE A 63 6.35 -17.77 -11.83
N ALA A 64 5.69 -18.43 -10.88
CA ALA A 64 5.34 -19.85 -11.00
C ALA A 64 4.39 -20.11 -12.19
N ALA A 65 3.39 -19.26 -12.39
CA ALA A 65 2.49 -19.33 -13.54
C ALA A 65 3.24 -19.13 -14.87
N TYR A 66 4.18 -18.18 -14.92
CA TYR A 66 5.04 -17.99 -16.08
C TYR A 66 5.88 -19.24 -16.40
N LEU A 67 6.52 -19.85 -15.39
CA LEU A 67 7.26 -21.09 -15.59
C LEU A 67 6.35 -22.25 -16.03
N ALA A 68 5.16 -22.37 -15.45
CA ALA A 68 4.19 -23.39 -15.87
C ALA A 68 3.81 -23.23 -17.35
N VAL A 69 3.58 -22.00 -17.80
CA VAL A 69 3.29 -21.69 -19.20
C VAL A 69 4.45 -22.05 -20.14
N VAL A 70 5.69 -21.77 -19.74
CA VAL A 70 6.90 -22.15 -20.49
C VAL A 70 7.00 -23.69 -20.59
N LEU A 71 6.86 -24.40 -19.48
CA LEU A 71 6.92 -25.86 -19.45
C LEU A 71 5.79 -26.50 -20.26
N LEU A 72 4.56 -25.98 -20.18
CA LEU A 72 3.44 -26.41 -21.00
C LEU A 72 3.68 -26.19 -22.50
N SER A 73 4.39 -25.11 -22.86
CA SER A 73 4.77 -24.84 -24.24
C SER A 73 5.72 -25.92 -24.76
N PHE A 74 6.75 -26.28 -23.99
CA PHE A 74 7.64 -27.40 -24.34
C PHE A 74 6.91 -28.73 -24.40
N ALA A 75 6.05 -29.01 -23.42
CA ALA A 75 5.24 -30.21 -23.39
C ALA A 75 4.36 -30.33 -24.64
N LEU A 76 3.76 -29.22 -25.09
CA LEU A 76 2.96 -29.20 -26.31
C LEU A 76 3.81 -29.44 -27.56
N VAL A 77 4.99 -28.84 -27.65
CA VAL A 77 5.94 -29.12 -28.76
C VAL A 77 6.31 -30.59 -28.79
N PHE A 78 6.68 -31.19 -27.66
CA PHE A 78 7.03 -32.62 -27.60
C PHE A 78 5.84 -33.53 -27.89
N ALA A 79 4.64 -33.19 -27.42
CA ALA A 79 3.43 -33.94 -27.73
C ALA A 79 3.16 -33.94 -29.25
N LEU A 80 3.23 -32.77 -29.91
CA LEU A 80 3.07 -32.67 -31.36
C LEU A 80 4.20 -33.38 -32.11
N ALA A 81 5.44 -33.31 -31.61
CA ALA A 81 6.59 -33.97 -32.23
C ALA A 81 6.48 -35.51 -32.28
N ASN A 82 5.54 -36.13 -31.55
CA ASN A 82 5.25 -37.56 -31.69
C ASN A 82 4.51 -37.91 -32.99
N VAL A 83 3.88 -36.92 -33.64
CA VAL A 83 3.06 -37.14 -34.85
C VAL A 83 3.50 -36.28 -36.04
N MET A 84 4.46 -35.36 -35.86
CA MET A 84 5.04 -34.53 -36.92
C MET A 84 6.50 -34.15 -36.60
N ASP A 85 7.20 -33.56 -37.56
CA ASP A 85 8.56 -33.05 -37.33
C ASP A 85 8.59 -31.94 -36.26
N ALA A 86 9.64 -31.96 -35.44
CA ALA A 86 9.77 -31.07 -34.28
C ALA A 86 9.83 -29.58 -34.67
N GLY A 87 10.36 -29.24 -35.85
CA GLY A 87 10.40 -27.87 -36.35
C GLY A 87 8.99 -27.33 -36.63
N TRP A 88 8.14 -28.14 -37.26
CA TRP A 88 6.74 -27.77 -37.51
C TRP A 88 5.92 -27.71 -36.22
N ALA A 89 6.15 -28.63 -35.27
CA ALA A 89 5.54 -28.57 -33.95
C ALA A 89 5.88 -27.25 -33.23
N ALA A 90 7.15 -26.87 -33.19
CA ALA A 90 7.60 -25.61 -32.60
C ALA A 90 7.00 -24.38 -33.29
N LEU A 91 6.90 -24.41 -34.63
CA LEU A 91 6.29 -23.32 -35.40
C LEU A 91 4.81 -23.13 -35.04
N ILE A 92 4.04 -24.21 -34.91
CA ILE A 92 2.63 -24.15 -34.51
C ILE A 92 2.48 -23.51 -33.12
N VAL A 93 3.28 -23.95 -32.15
CA VAL A 93 3.24 -23.39 -30.79
C VAL A 93 3.66 -21.91 -30.78
N ALA A 94 4.64 -21.52 -31.60
CA ALA A 94 5.03 -20.13 -31.77
C ALA A 94 3.90 -19.27 -32.35
N VAL A 95 3.16 -19.78 -33.35
CA VAL A 95 1.99 -19.08 -33.91
C VAL A 95 0.88 -18.91 -32.86
N ILE A 96 0.63 -19.92 -32.03
CA ILE A 96 -0.34 -19.82 -30.92
C ILE A 96 0.05 -18.67 -29.98
N TRP A 97 1.31 -18.59 -29.57
CA TRP A 97 1.80 -17.50 -28.73
C TRP A 97 1.75 -16.13 -29.41
N ALA A 98 2.03 -16.06 -30.72
CA ALA A 98 1.91 -14.82 -31.48
C ALA A 98 0.47 -14.30 -31.50
N VAL A 99 -0.52 -15.19 -31.67
CA VAL A 99 -1.95 -14.84 -31.61
C VAL A 99 -2.35 -14.37 -30.22
N ILE A 100 -1.98 -15.12 -29.17
CA ILE A 100 -2.25 -14.72 -27.77
C ILE A 100 -1.62 -13.34 -27.50
N GLY A 101 -0.37 -13.13 -27.90
CA GLY A 101 0.33 -11.86 -27.75
C GLY A 101 -0.34 -10.70 -28.48
N ALA A 102 -0.80 -10.92 -29.72
CA ALA A 102 -1.53 -9.91 -30.48
C ALA A 102 -2.86 -9.52 -29.80
N VAL A 103 -3.60 -10.50 -29.28
CA VAL A 103 -4.85 -10.24 -28.53
C VAL A 103 -4.54 -9.47 -27.23
N LEU A 104 -3.57 -9.91 -26.43
CA LEU A 104 -3.20 -9.22 -25.20
C LEU A 104 -2.72 -7.79 -25.45
N TYR A 105 -1.88 -7.58 -26.48
CA TYR A 105 -1.41 -6.26 -26.87
C TYR A 105 -2.58 -5.34 -27.26
N THR A 106 -3.49 -5.82 -28.10
CA THR A 106 -4.63 -5.00 -28.56
C THR A 106 -5.59 -4.67 -27.42
N VAL A 107 -5.89 -5.63 -26.54
CA VAL A 107 -6.74 -5.41 -25.37
C VAL A 107 -6.06 -4.47 -24.38
N GLY A 108 -4.79 -4.70 -24.05
CA GLY A 108 -4.02 -3.86 -23.13
C GLY A 108 -3.91 -2.43 -23.63
N ARG A 109 -3.62 -2.24 -24.93
CA ARG A 109 -3.57 -0.92 -25.56
C ARG A 109 -4.91 -0.18 -25.47
N LYS A 110 -6.04 -0.88 -25.70
CA LYS A 110 -7.38 -0.29 -25.57
C LYS A 110 -7.66 0.14 -24.14
N GLN A 111 -7.34 -0.70 -23.15
CA GLN A 111 -7.53 -0.37 -21.74
C GLN A 111 -6.67 0.83 -21.32
N LEU A 112 -5.40 0.86 -21.71
CA LEU A 112 -4.51 2.00 -21.44
C LEU A 112 -5.03 3.30 -22.03
N ALA A 113 -5.65 3.26 -23.22
CA ALA A 113 -6.25 4.45 -23.83
C ALA A 113 -7.44 5.02 -23.03
N THR A 114 -8.04 4.25 -22.13
CA THR A 114 -9.14 4.71 -21.25
C THR A 114 -8.67 5.26 -19.91
N VAL A 115 -7.38 5.09 -19.57
CA VAL A 115 -6.82 5.63 -18.33
C VAL A 115 -6.56 7.13 -18.53
N ASP A 116 -7.30 8.00 -17.85
CA ASP A 116 -6.96 9.43 -17.75
C ASP A 116 -5.93 9.60 -16.61
N PRO A 117 -4.65 9.87 -16.93
CA PRO A 117 -3.61 10.00 -15.91
C PRO A 117 -3.74 11.31 -15.10
N MET A 118 -4.58 12.25 -15.55
CA MET A 118 -4.79 13.51 -14.88
C MET A 118 -6.12 13.49 -14.13
N PRO A 119 -6.11 13.53 -12.78
CA PRO A 119 -7.34 13.67 -12.01
C PRO A 119 -7.86 15.10 -12.18
N ARG A 120 -8.54 15.37 -13.30
CA ARG A 120 -9.03 16.70 -13.69
C ARG A 120 -9.80 17.38 -12.57
N ARG A 121 -10.67 16.62 -11.87
CA ARG A 121 -11.40 17.07 -10.68
C ARG A 121 -10.48 17.63 -9.59
N THR A 122 -9.40 16.92 -9.27
CA THR A 122 -8.44 17.35 -8.24
C THR A 122 -7.61 18.54 -8.69
N VAL A 123 -7.21 18.59 -9.97
CA VAL A 123 -6.46 19.71 -10.52
C VAL A 123 -7.32 20.98 -10.59
N ASP A 124 -8.60 20.84 -10.91
CA ASP A 124 -9.54 21.96 -11.00
C ASP A 124 -9.85 22.50 -9.60
N THR A 125 -10.07 21.66 -8.58
CA THR A 125 -10.22 22.10 -7.18
C THR A 125 -8.97 22.82 -6.68
N ILE A 126 -7.76 22.31 -6.95
CA ILE A 126 -6.52 22.99 -6.56
C ILE A 126 -6.37 24.35 -7.26
N LYS A 127 -6.81 24.47 -8.52
CA LYS A 127 -6.80 25.74 -9.25
C LYS A 127 -7.83 26.73 -8.70
N GLU A 128 -9.02 26.27 -8.33
CA GLU A 128 -10.06 27.09 -7.69
C GLU A 128 -9.57 27.59 -6.32
N ASP A 129 -9.00 26.72 -5.48
CA ASP A 129 -8.42 27.09 -4.19
C ASP A 129 -7.28 28.10 -4.35
N ALA A 130 -6.41 27.88 -5.34
CA ALA A 130 -5.31 28.80 -5.66
C ALA A 130 -5.81 30.15 -6.21
N GLN A 131 -6.90 30.16 -7.00
CA GLN A 131 -7.53 31.40 -7.49
C GLN A 131 -8.21 32.17 -6.36
N TRP A 132 -8.89 31.49 -5.43
CA TRP A 132 -9.50 32.10 -4.25
C TRP A 132 -8.45 32.76 -3.35
N LEU A 133 -7.29 32.11 -3.13
CA LEU A 133 -6.17 32.68 -2.40
C LEU A 133 -5.52 33.88 -3.10
N LYS A 134 -5.60 33.95 -4.44
CA LYS A 134 -5.00 35.04 -5.24
C LYS A 134 -5.88 36.28 -5.32
N ASN A 135 -7.20 36.10 -5.33
CA ASN A 135 -8.19 37.18 -5.31
C ASN A 135 -9.19 36.93 -4.18
N PRO A 136 -8.81 37.16 -2.91
CA PRO A 136 -9.75 37.16 -1.81
C PRO A 136 -10.63 38.42 -1.90
N THR A 137 -11.63 38.38 -2.77
CA THR A 137 -12.76 39.31 -2.69
C THR A 137 -13.66 38.83 -1.56
N GLY A 138 -13.73 39.64 -0.50
CA GLY A 138 -14.50 39.39 0.71
C GLY A 138 -16.01 39.40 0.52
#